data_AF-A0A4V1CMA2-F1
#
_entry.id   AF-A0A4V1CMA2-F1
#
_cell.length_a   1.000
_cell.length_b   1.000
_cell.length_c   1.000
_cell.angle_alpha   90.00
_cell.angle_beta   90.00
_cell.angle_gamma   90.00
#
_symmetry.space_group_name_H-M   'P 1'
#
loop_
_entity.id
_entity.type
_entity.pdbx_description
1 polymer ?
#
loop_
_entity_poly.entity_id
_entity_poly.type
_entity_poly.pdbx_seq_one_letter_code
_entity_poly.pdbx_strand_id
1 'polypeptide(L)'
;MDVAVLGATGDVGRQVCTQLVERQVLPTTSRLQLVGRPGGSSGRAVHGLRADLVDAYDEHAPVLDVALDPADVVADVVVVAAGRTVPPRSDGVPPSRAELAAENAAVFRAYADALAAHGSGSEVVVVVSNPVELGVAVMAERLGRHRVIGMGAWLDTLRFRREIAVQLGVRRHRVGGFVGGQHGDDAVPLWSTVRISGLDVAERQRAVARLRGGRTLATFPAEVARAKQDLLAVAATDIAAAFALIDTWPPDLRALARPWMTHQSGAKTATGTASATIDLLETILDGRDIVVAGQVALEGEATVGGSPVHGVLGVPVVLGPEGWTRVLLDPLPADEDARLAVAAATIAAGSAPWTTAGAAAPAAAPTPDPPATAAAPEVHR
;
A
#
# COMPACT_ATOMS: atom_id res chain seq x y z
N MET A 1 -0.52 8.36 -21.55
CA MET A 1 -0.65 8.68 -20.13
C MET A 1 0.71 9.04 -19.58
N ASP A 2 0.78 10.07 -18.75
CA ASP A 2 1.97 10.53 -18.04
C ASP A 2 2.01 9.93 -16.62
N VAL A 3 3.22 9.71 -16.11
CA VAL A 3 3.43 9.16 -14.75
C VAL A 3 4.31 10.09 -13.93
N ALA A 4 3.93 10.34 -12.68
CA ALA A 4 4.78 11.01 -11.70
C ALA A 4 5.19 10.03 -10.59
N VAL A 5 6.48 10.01 -10.23
CA VAL A 5 7.00 9.22 -9.10
C VAL A 5 7.43 10.15 -7.99
N LEU A 6 6.61 10.23 -6.94
CA LEU A 6 6.91 10.97 -5.73
C LEU A 6 7.99 10.25 -4.94
N GLY A 7 9.07 10.96 -4.58
CA GLY A 7 10.20 10.33 -3.89
C GLY A 7 11.08 9.49 -4.82
N ALA A 8 11.24 9.93 -6.08
CA ALA A 8 11.98 9.22 -7.13
C ALA A 8 13.42 8.82 -6.76
N THR A 9 14.06 9.52 -5.82
CA THR A 9 15.44 9.23 -5.41
C THR A 9 15.57 8.23 -4.26
N GLY A 10 14.47 7.85 -3.62
CA GLY A 10 14.45 6.80 -2.60
C GLY A 10 14.63 5.42 -3.23
N ASP A 11 14.94 4.38 -2.43
CA ASP A 11 15.28 3.05 -2.99
C ASP A 11 14.15 2.47 -3.86
N VAL A 12 12.91 2.55 -3.38
CA VAL A 12 11.74 2.06 -4.13
C VAL A 12 11.43 2.98 -5.31
N GLY A 13 11.42 4.30 -5.10
CA GLY A 13 11.14 5.28 -6.16
C GLY A 13 12.12 5.14 -7.32
N ARG A 14 13.41 5.00 -7.03
CA ARG A 14 14.45 4.81 -8.05
C ARG A 14 14.20 3.54 -8.84
N GLN A 15 13.91 2.44 -8.15
CA GLN A 15 13.64 1.17 -8.80
C GLN A 15 12.37 1.20 -9.66
N VAL A 16 11.32 1.92 -9.23
CA VAL A 16 10.11 2.15 -10.06
C VAL A 16 10.49 2.94 -11.31
N CYS A 17 11.23 4.04 -11.18
CA CYS A 17 11.66 4.86 -12.32
C CYS A 17 12.51 4.03 -13.30
N THR A 18 13.51 3.30 -12.81
CA THR A 18 14.34 2.43 -13.64
C THR A 18 13.50 1.38 -14.36
N GLN A 19 12.57 0.70 -13.67
CA GLN A 19 11.74 -0.34 -14.32
C GLN A 19 10.74 0.24 -15.32
N LEU A 20 10.17 1.43 -15.09
CA LEU A 20 9.29 2.09 -16.06
C LEU A 20 10.02 2.33 -17.40
N VAL A 21 11.29 2.76 -17.32
CA VAL A 21 12.12 3.03 -18.50
C VAL A 21 12.63 1.73 -19.13
N GLU A 22 13.25 0.84 -18.34
CA GLU A 22 13.86 -0.41 -18.80
C GLU A 22 12.83 -1.37 -19.43
N ARG A 23 11.63 -1.45 -18.85
CA ARG A 23 10.54 -2.29 -19.40
C ARG A 23 9.72 -1.60 -20.48
N GLN A 24 10.05 -0.34 -20.83
CA GLN A 24 9.34 0.47 -21.82
C GLN A 24 7.83 0.54 -21.55
N VAL A 25 7.46 0.70 -20.27
CA VAL A 25 6.05 0.76 -19.83
C VAL A 25 5.37 2.01 -20.38
N LEU A 26 6.14 3.09 -20.56
CA LEU A 26 5.68 4.35 -21.13
C LEU A 26 6.22 4.51 -22.55
N PRO A 27 5.40 4.97 -23.52
CA PRO A 27 5.90 5.32 -24.83
C PRO A 27 6.82 6.55 -24.75
N THR A 28 7.68 6.72 -25.74
CA THR A 28 8.63 7.87 -25.82
C THR A 28 7.93 9.23 -25.86
N THR A 29 6.65 9.29 -26.24
CA THR A 29 5.83 10.50 -26.24
C THR A 29 5.20 10.84 -24.89
N SER A 30 5.20 9.90 -23.94
CA SER A 30 4.72 10.14 -22.58
C SER A 30 5.80 10.80 -21.73
N ARG A 31 5.38 11.42 -20.63
CA ARG A 31 6.29 11.98 -19.63
C ARG A 31 6.39 11.07 -18.39
N LEU A 32 7.61 10.91 -17.89
CA LEU A 32 7.90 10.40 -16.56
C LEU A 32 8.48 11.54 -15.71
N GLN A 33 7.69 12.03 -14.76
CA GLN A 33 8.09 13.10 -13.86
C GLN A 33 8.72 12.51 -12.59
N LEU A 34 9.99 12.83 -12.35
CA LEU A 34 10.76 12.41 -11.20
C LEU A 34 10.66 13.48 -10.11
N VAL A 35 9.99 13.18 -9.00
CA VAL A 35 9.69 14.21 -7.99
C VAL A 35 10.61 14.09 -6.78
N GLY A 36 11.36 15.16 -6.54
CA GLY A 36 12.29 15.34 -5.43
C GLY A 36 11.70 16.14 -4.26
N ARG A 37 12.56 16.76 -3.44
CA ARG A 37 12.13 17.75 -2.42
C ARG A 37 13.08 18.95 -2.46
N PRO A 38 12.56 20.19 -2.33
CA PRO A 38 13.38 21.39 -2.41
C PRO A 38 14.29 21.47 -1.19
N GLY A 39 15.50 22.02 -1.36
CA GLY A 39 16.48 22.22 -0.29
C GLY A 39 17.08 20.93 0.32
N GLY A 40 16.57 19.74 -0.03
CA GLY A 40 17.04 18.46 0.48
C GLY A 40 18.06 17.75 -0.44
N SER A 41 18.66 16.67 0.06
CA SER A 41 19.52 15.79 -0.75
C SER A 41 18.78 15.19 -1.95
N SER A 42 17.49 14.87 -1.79
CA SER A 42 16.64 14.35 -2.86
C SER A 42 16.45 15.33 -4.02
N GLY A 43 16.34 16.63 -3.76
CA GLY A 43 16.20 17.64 -4.82
C GLY A 43 17.43 17.76 -5.71
N ARG A 44 18.64 17.56 -5.16
CA ARG A 44 19.86 17.48 -5.98
C ARG A 44 19.96 16.14 -6.71
N ALA A 45 19.71 15.05 -5.99
CA ALA A 45 19.87 13.69 -6.52
C ALA A 45 18.90 13.38 -7.67
N VAL A 46 17.72 14.01 -7.73
CA VAL A 46 16.73 13.71 -8.76
C VAL A 46 17.18 14.19 -10.15
N HIS A 47 17.94 15.29 -10.23
CA HIS A 47 18.56 15.73 -11.48
C HIS A 47 19.64 14.75 -11.96
N GLY A 48 20.44 14.22 -11.04
CA GLY A 48 21.42 13.18 -11.34
C GLY A 48 20.76 11.89 -11.82
N LEU A 49 19.68 11.46 -11.16
CA LEU A 49 18.90 10.29 -11.58
C LEU A 49 18.30 10.49 -12.98
N ARG A 50 17.77 11.68 -13.28
CA ARG A 50 17.29 12.01 -14.63
C ARG A 50 18.39 11.82 -15.67
N ALA A 51 19.57 12.41 -15.44
CA ALA A 51 20.68 12.32 -16.39
C ALA A 51 21.13 10.85 -16.58
N ASP A 52 21.27 10.11 -15.49
CA ASP A 52 21.66 8.69 -15.50
C ASP A 52 20.68 7.81 -16.28
N LEU A 53 19.37 8.04 -16.12
CA LEU A 53 18.34 7.32 -16.88
C LEU A 53 18.36 7.67 -18.37
N VAL A 54 18.64 8.92 -18.75
CA VAL A 54 18.82 9.29 -20.16
C VAL A 54 20.07 8.62 -20.72
N ASP A 55 21.21 8.73 -20.05
CA ASP A 55 22.47 8.14 -20.52
C ASP A 55 22.36 6.62 -20.75
N ALA A 56 21.61 5.93 -19.89
CA ALA A 56 21.41 4.48 -19.99
C ALA A 56 20.38 4.05 -21.05
N TYR A 57 19.36 4.87 -21.34
CA TYR A 57 18.15 4.45 -22.07
C TYR A 57 17.67 5.44 -23.15
N ASP A 58 18.52 6.36 -23.61
CA ASP A 58 18.16 7.48 -24.51
C ASP A 58 17.28 7.08 -25.71
N GLU A 59 17.53 5.92 -26.30
CA GLU A 59 16.78 5.44 -27.48
C GLU A 59 15.29 5.17 -27.23
N HIS A 60 14.91 4.85 -25.99
CA HIS A 60 13.54 4.44 -25.64
C HIS A 60 13.01 5.08 -24.36
N ALA A 61 13.73 6.02 -23.76
CA ALA A 61 13.27 6.73 -22.58
C ALA A 61 12.05 7.61 -22.91
N PRO A 62 11.03 7.67 -22.04
CA PRO A 62 10.00 8.71 -22.12
C PRO A 62 10.61 10.08 -21.85
N VAL A 63 9.84 11.15 -22.06
CA VAL A 63 10.25 12.50 -21.67
C VAL A 63 10.48 12.54 -20.15
N LEU A 64 11.73 12.65 -19.72
CA LEU A 64 12.07 12.72 -18.31
C LEU A 64 12.02 14.17 -17.82
N ASP A 65 11.15 14.42 -16.85
CA ASP A 65 10.93 15.73 -16.22
C ASP A 65 11.26 15.68 -14.71
N VAL A 66 11.54 16.82 -14.10
CA VAL A 66 11.81 16.93 -12.66
C VAL A 66 10.89 17.97 -12.04
N ALA A 67 10.19 17.58 -10.98
CA ALA A 67 9.49 18.50 -10.09
C ALA A 67 10.08 18.44 -8.69
N LEU A 68 10.05 19.58 -7.99
CA LEU A 68 10.50 19.67 -6.60
C LEU A 68 9.35 20.09 -5.69
N ASP A 69 8.41 20.91 -6.16
CA ASP A 69 7.24 21.31 -5.40
C ASP A 69 6.06 20.34 -5.66
N PRO A 70 5.30 19.94 -4.64
CA PRO A 70 4.04 19.22 -4.83
C PRO A 70 3.06 19.87 -5.82
N ALA A 71 3.04 21.21 -5.92
CA ALA A 71 2.18 21.92 -6.86
C ALA A 71 2.59 21.76 -8.34
N ASP A 72 3.84 21.39 -8.60
CA ASP A 72 4.37 21.16 -9.96
C ASP A 72 4.14 19.71 -10.43
N VAL A 73 3.50 18.87 -9.61
CA VAL A 73 3.19 17.48 -9.97
C VAL A 73 2.07 17.45 -11.00
N VAL A 74 2.37 16.93 -12.18
CA VAL A 74 1.41 16.74 -13.27
C VAL A 74 1.56 15.32 -13.78
N ALA A 75 0.51 14.52 -13.80
CA ALA A 75 0.51 13.16 -14.36
C ALA A 75 -0.93 12.65 -14.53
N ASP A 76 -1.11 11.54 -15.24
CA ASP A 76 -2.35 10.74 -15.21
C ASP A 76 -2.29 9.67 -14.10
N VAL A 77 -1.09 9.19 -13.77
CA VAL A 77 -0.86 8.23 -12.68
C VAL A 77 0.24 8.73 -11.75
N VAL A 78 -0.05 8.78 -10.45
CA VAL A 78 0.90 9.25 -9.42
C VAL A 78 1.31 8.10 -8.51
N VAL A 79 2.59 7.76 -8.53
CA VAL A 79 3.19 6.77 -7.63
C VAL A 79 3.73 7.46 -6.39
N VAL A 80 3.18 7.13 -5.23
CA VAL A 80 3.57 7.75 -3.95
C VAL A 80 4.63 6.89 -3.26
N ALA A 81 5.88 7.05 -3.67
CA ALA A 81 7.05 6.49 -2.97
C ALA A 81 7.76 7.51 -2.06
N ALA A 82 7.13 8.67 -1.84
CA ALA A 82 7.59 9.71 -0.94
C ALA A 82 7.17 9.42 0.51
N GLY A 83 8.15 9.24 1.38
CA GLY A 83 7.95 9.11 2.81
C GLY A 83 9.26 9.33 3.55
N ARG A 84 9.15 9.71 4.82
CA ARG A 84 10.28 9.74 5.74
C ARG A 84 10.51 8.32 6.24
N THR A 85 11.74 7.86 6.12
CA THR A 85 12.23 6.70 6.87
C THR A 85 12.82 7.28 8.14
N VAL A 86 12.21 7.01 9.29
CA VAL A 86 12.79 7.44 10.55
C VAL A 86 13.91 6.44 10.88
N PRO A 87 15.18 6.88 10.91
CA PRO A 87 16.28 5.99 11.30
C PRO A 87 16.15 5.64 12.78
N PRO A 88 16.75 4.53 13.24
CA PRO A 88 16.91 4.28 14.67
C PRO A 88 17.52 5.52 15.34
N ARG A 89 17.00 5.88 16.52
CA ARG A 89 17.58 6.96 17.31
C ARG A 89 19.03 6.60 17.68
N SER A 90 19.84 7.59 18.02
CA SER A 90 21.25 7.41 18.40
C SER A 90 21.45 6.50 19.62
N ASP A 91 20.40 6.25 20.39
CA ASP A 91 20.33 5.30 21.52
C ASP A 91 19.95 3.87 21.10
N GLY A 92 19.79 3.61 19.80
CA GLY A 92 19.40 2.32 19.24
C GLY A 92 17.90 2.02 19.33
N VAL A 93 17.09 2.93 19.87
CA VAL A 93 15.63 2.74 19.97
C VAL A 93 15.01 2.94 18.58
N PRO A 94 14.31 1.93 18.04
CA PRO A 94 13.55 2.09 16.81
C PRO A 94 12.48 3.17 17.01
N PRO A 95 12.25 4.04 16.01
CA PRO A 95 11.17 5.02 16.08
C PRO A 95 9.83 4.32 16.27
N SER A 96 8.96 4.95 17.05
CA SER A 96 7.64 4.39 17.29
C SER A 96 6.83 4.38 15.98
N ARG A 97 5.94 3.40 15.81
CA ARG A 97 5.00 3.37 14.68
C ARG A 97 4.19 4.68 14.57
N ALA A 98 3.91 5.32 15.71
CA ALA A 98 3.21 6.60 15.78
C ALA A 98 4.03 7.78 15.24
N GLU A 99 5.34 7.85 15.54
CA GLU A 99 6.23 8.88 15.00
C GLU A 99 6.33 8.77 13.47
N LEU A 100 6.51 7.56 12.95
CA LEU A 100 6.55 7.32 11.50
C LEU A 100 5.22 7.68 10.83
N ALA A 101 4.09 7.33 11.47
CA ALA A 101 2.76 7.68 10.98
C ALA A 101 2.56 9.21 10.95
N ALA A 102 2.97 9.92 12.00
CA ALA A 102 2.85 11.38 12.06
C ALA A 102 3.62 12.08 10.94
N GLU A 103 4.88 11.69 10.75
CA GLU A 103 5.73 12.26 9.71
C GLU A 103 5.20 11.98 8.30
N ASN A 104 4.76 10.75 8.03
CA ASN A 104 4.27 10.38 6.71
C ASN A 104 2.86 10.90 6.43
N ALA A 105 1.98 11.01 7.43
CA ALA A 105 0.67 11.64 7.28
C ALA A 105 0.79 13.09 6.79
N ALA A 106 1.76 13.86 7.30
CA ALA A 106 2.02 15.22 6.85
C ALA A 106 2.47 15.28 5.38
N VAL A 107 3.37 14.37 4.97
CA VAL A 107 3.82 14.25 3.57
C VAL A 107 2.66 13.88 2.66
N PHE A 108 1.86 12.88 3.03
CA PHE A 108 0.71 12.44 2.24
C PHE A 108 -0.32 13.55 2.09
N ARG A 109 -0.63 14.27 3.18
CA ARG A 109 -1.58 15.39 3.15
C ARG A 109 -1.10 16.52 2.25
N ALA A 110 0.19 16.89 2.33
CA ALA A 110 0.74 17.94 1.48
C ALA A 110 0.61 17.63 -0.02
N TYR A 111 0.91 16.39 -0.44
CA TYR A 111 0.72 15.99 -1.83
C TYR A 111 -0.76 15.83 -2.20
N ALA A 112 -1.60 15.32 -1.30
CA ALA A 112 -3.03 15.18 -1.54
C ALA A 112 -3.71 16.55 -1.74
N ASP A 113 -3.38 17.53 -0.90
CA ASP A 113 -3.92 18.89 -1.01
C ASP A 113 -3.41 19.58 -2.30
N ALA A 114 -2.13 19.39 -2.66
CA ALA A 114 -1.58 19.93 -3.91
C ALA A 114 -2.23 19.31 -5.15
N LEU A 115 -2.37 17.98 -5.20
CA LEU A 115 -3.05 17.28 -6.29
C LEU A 115 -4.54 17.66 -6.38
N ALA A 116 -5.21 17.89 -5.25
CA ALA A 116 -6.59 18.36 -5.26
C ALA A 116 -6.71 19.80 -5.79
N ALA A 117 -5.72 20.65 -5.56
CA ALA A 117 -5.73 22.05 -5.97
C ALA A 117 -5.23 22.28 -7.41
N HIS A 118 -4.25 21.49 -7.86
CA HIS A 118 -3.51 21.73 -9.10
C HIS A 118 -3.59 20.58 -10.11
N GLY A 119 -4.08 19.41 -9.68
CA GLY A 119 -4.24 18.25 -10.54
C GLY A 119 -5.39 18.37 -11.55
N SER A 120 -5.46 17.41 -12.47
CA SER A 120 -6.55 17.25 -13.44
C SER A 120 -7.87 16.82 -12.78
N GLY A 121 -7.80 16.22 -11.59
CA GLY A 121 -8.97 15.68 -10.89
C GLY A 121 -9.34 14.25 -11.32
N SER A 122 -8.55 13.62 -12.19
CA SER A 122 -8.76 12.25 -12.68
C SER A 122 -7.56 11.33 -12.44
N GLU A 123 -6.48 11.81 -11.82
CA GLU A 123 -5.26 11.03 -11.62
C GLU A 123 -5.50 9.79 -10.75
N VAL A 124 -4.98 8.64 -11.18
CA VAL A 124 -4.93 7.44 -10.34
C VAL A 124 -3.70 7.48 -9.45
N VAL A 125 -3.88 7.29 -8.15
CA VAL A 125 -2.81 7.38 -7.15
C VAL A 125 -2.50 6.00 -6.58
N VAL A 126 -1.26 5.57 -6.77
CA VAL A 126 -0.73 4.29 -6.28
C VAL A 126 0.17 4.53 -5.07
N VAL A 127 -0.32 4.21 -3.88
CA VAL A 127 0.34 4.53 -2.59
C VAL A 127 1.33 3.46 -2.18
N VAL A 128 2.64 3.78 -2.19
CA VAL A 128 3.75 2.83 -1.91
C VAL A 128 4.33 3.00 -0.52
N SER A 129 4.47 4.23 -0.09
CA SER A 129 5.12 4.56 1.17
C SER A 129 4.34 4.02 2.36
N ASN A 130 5.08 3.44 3.30
CA ASN A 130 4.52 2.90 4.53
C ASN A 130 4.26 3.97 5.60
N PRO A 131 3.22 3.82 6.44
CA PRO A 131 2.18 2.80 6.37
C PRO A 131 1.26 3.01 5.16
N VAL A 132 1.08 2.00 4.31
CA VAL A 132 0.32 2.12 3.05
C VAL A 132 -1.13 2.48 3.34
N GLU A 133 -1.74 1.84 4.34
CA GLU A 133 -3.14 2.08 4.72
C GLU A 133 -3.37 3.53 5.17
N LEU A 134 -2.40 4.12 5.87
CA LEU A 134 -2.44 5.52 6.27
C LEU A 134 -2.40 6.46 5.07
N GLY A 135 -1.51 6.19 4.11
CA GLY A 135 -1.42 6.99 2.89
C GLY A 135 -2.69 6.90 2.06
N VAL A 136 -3.26 5.71 1.91
CA VAL A 136 -4.57 5.53 1.24
C VAL A 136 -5.66 6.32 1.97
N ALA A 137 -5.73 6.22 3.30
CA ALA A 137 -6.75 6.92 4.08
C ALA A 137 -6.65 8.44 3.91
N VAL A 138 -5.45 9.02 4.04
CA VAL A 138 -5.24 10.48 3.94
C VAL A 138 -5.49 10.99 2.52
N MET A 139 -5.01 10.28 1.50
CA MET A 139 -5.15 10.73 0.11
C MET A 139 -6.56 10.54 -0.43
N ALA A 140 -7.24 9.45 -0.06
CA ALA A 140 -8.62 9.20 -0.50
C ALA A 140 -9.61 10.28 -0.04
N GLU A 141 -9.39 10.88 1.14
CA GLU A 141 -10.22 11.98 1.64
C GLU A 141 -10.17 13.24 0.76
N ARG A 142 -9.07 13.47 0.04
CA ARG A 142 -8.87 14.68 -0.78
C ARG A 142 -9.10 14.41 -2.26
N LEU A 143 -8.71 13.23 -2.74
CA LEU A 143 -8.67 12.90 -4.16
C LEU A 143 -9.85 12.05 -4.62
N GLY A 144 -10.62 11.48 -3.68
CA GLY A 144 -11.70 10.55 -3.96
C GLY A 144 -11.23 9.10 -3.90
N ARG A 145 -12.02 8.26 -3.21
CA ARG A 145 -11.66 6.88 -2.87
C ARG A 145 -11.31 6.00 -4.07
N HIS A 146 -12.07 6.07 -5.15
CA HIS A 146 -11.90 5.23 -6.34
C HIS A 146 -10.57 5.48 -7.08
N ARG A 147 -9.99 6.67 -6.91
CA ARG A 147 -8.73 7.05 -7.54
C ARG A 147 -7.50 6.60 -6.76
N VAL A 148 -7.65 6.22 -5.49
CA VAL A 148 -6.51 5.92 -4.61
C VAL A 148 -6.47 4.43 -4.27
N ILE A 149 -5.33 3.80 -4.53
CA ILE A 149 -5.09 2.37 -4.22
C ILE A 149 -3.68 2.19 -3.64
N GLY A 150 -3.56 1.42 -2.57
CA GLY A 150 -2.28 0.95 -2.06
C GLY A 150 -1.90 -0.42 -2.63
N MET A 151 -0.63 -0.64 -2.96
CA MET A 151 -0.17 -1.92 -3.53
C MET A 151 0.21 -3.00 -2.51
N GLY A 152 0.21 -2.69 -1.21
CA GLY A 152 0.71 -3.61 -0.17
C GLY A 152 0.06 -4.98 -0.26
N ALA A 153 -1.28 -5.01 -0.39
CA ALA A 153 -2.05 -6.25 -0.54
C ALA A 153 -1.74 -6.98 -1.85
N TRP A 154 -1.38 -6.25 -2.92
CA TRP A 154 -0.98 -6.85 -4.18
C TRP A 154 0.38 -7.55 -4.07
N LEU A 155 1.37 -6.90 -3.46
CA LEU A 155 2.68 -7.47 -3.23
C LEU A 155 2.59 -8.73 -2.35
N ASP A 156 1.80 -8.68 -1.27
CA ASP A 156 1.58 -9.83 -0.40
C ASP A 156 0.84 -10.96 -1.13
N THR A 157 -0.10 -10.62 -2.00
CA THR A 157 -0.76 -11.57 -2.90
C THR A 157 0.24 -12.26 -3.84
N LEU A 158 1.14 -11.51 -4.47
CA LEU A 158 2.16 -12.06 -5.37
C LEU A 158 3.13 -12.99 -4.62
N ARG A 159 3.49 -12.65 -3.38
CA ARG A 159 4.31 -13.48 -2.48
C ARG A 159 3.57 -14.77 -2.10
N PHE A 160 2.31 -14.67 -1.69
CA PHE A 160 1.50 -15.84 -1.34
C PHE A 160 1.34 -16.80 -2.52
N ARG A 161 1.00 -16.28 -3.70
CA ARG A 161 0.94 -17.07 -4.95
C ARG A 161 2.28 -17.74 -5.26
N ARG A 162 3.40 -17.04 -5.05
CA ARG A 162 4.74 -17.58 -5.26
C ARG A 162 5.01 -18.76 -4.33
N GLU A 163 4.74 -18.61 -3.03
CA GLU A 163 5.03 -19.65 -2.04
C GLU A 163 4.15 -20.90 -2.23
N ILE A 164 2.89 -20.74 -2.66
CA ILE A 164 2.05 -21.88 -3.08
C ILE A 164 2.64 -22.55 -4.33
N ALA A 165 3.04 -21.76 -5.33
CA ALA A 165 3.60 -22.28 -6.57
C ALA A 165 4.89 -23.07 -6.34
N VAL A 166 5.77 -22.58 -5.45
CA VAL A 166 6.98 -23.31 -5.00
C VAL A 166 6.58 -24.66 -4.39
N GLN A 167 5.63 -24.67 -3.46
CA GLN A 167 5.20 -25.90 -2.78
C GLN A 167 4.62 -26.96 -3.73
N LEU A 168 3.99 -26.50 -4.82
CA LEU A 168 3.38 -27.38 -5.82
C LEU A 168 4.31 -27.71 -7.00
N GLY A 169 5.50 -27.13 -7.07
CA GLY A 169 6.40 -27.31 -8.21
C GLY A 169 5.89 -26.70 -9.52
N VAL A 170 5.09 -25.63 -9.45
CA VAL A 170 4.53 -24.95 -10.63
C VAL A 170 5.00 -23.50 -10.73
N ARG A 171 4.66 -22.83 -11.84
CA ARG A 171 4.95 -21.39 -12.02
C ARG A 171 3.86 -20.53 -11.36
N ARG A 172 4.26 -19.36 -10.84
CA ARG A 172 3.37 -18.41 -10.13
C ARG A 172 2.12 -18.05 -10.92
N HIS A 173 2.22 -17.85 -12.23
CA HIS A 173 1.07 -17.48 -13.08
C HIS A 173 -0.03 -18.55 -13.11
N ARG A 174 0.28 -19.80 -12.77
CA ARG A 174 -0.73 -20.88 -12.66
C ARG A 174 -1.51 -20.84 -11.35
N VAL A 175 -1.08 -20.02 -10.39
CA VAL A 175 -1.69 -19.91 -9.05
C VAL A 175 -2.38 -18.56 -8.91
N GLY A 176 -3.70 -18.60 -8.73
CA GLY A 176 -4.52 -17.48 -8.28
C GLY A 176 -4.78 -17.56 -6.77
N GLY A 177 -5.29 -16.47 -6.22
CA GLY A 177 -5.54 -16.28 -4.79
C GLY A 177 -5.22 -14.86 -4.36
N PHE A 178 -5.67 -14.45 -3.18
CA PHE A 178 -5.49 -13.10 -2.67
C PHE A 178 -5.07 -13.11 -1.21
N VAL A 179 -4.38 -12.05 -0.82
CA VAL A 179 -4.12 -11.66 0.56
C VAL A 179 -4.85 -10.35 0.80
N GLY A 180 -5.70 -10.31 1.83
CA GLY A 180 -6.39 -9.10 2.28
C GLY A 180 -5.82 -8.56 3.59
N GLY A 181 -6.51 -7.58 4.18
CA GLY A 181 -6.14 -7.03 5.49
C GLY A 181 -5.08 -5.94 5.41
N GLN A 182 -4.20 -5.90 6.42
CA GLN A 182 -3.11 -4.93 6.50
C GLN A 182 -1.90 -5.45 5.74
N HIS A 183 -1.12 -4.56 5.11
CA HIS A 183 0.23 -4.91 4.68
C HIS A 183 1.12 -5.23 5.90
N GLY A 184 1.64 -6.46 5.96
CA GLY A 184 2.54 -6.90 7.02
C GLY A 184 1.88 -7.80 8.08
N ASP A 185 1.86 -7.37 9.34
CA ASP A 185 1.56 -8.24 10.49
C ASP A 185 0.12 -8.76 10.51
N ASP A 186 -0.83 -7.93 10.06
CA ASP A 186 -2.25 -8.28 9.95
C ASP A 186 -2.67 -8.60 8.50
N ALA A 187 -1.73 -9.14 7.69
CA ALA A 187 -2.04 -9.69 6.39
C ALA A 187 -2.84 -10.99 6.51
N VAL A 188 -3.87 -11.17 5.68
CA VAL A 188 -4.84 -12.27 5.77
C VAL A 188 -4.82 -13.09 4.49
N PRO A 189 -4.15 -14.27 4.48
CA PRO A 189 -4.16 -15.17 3.33
C PRO A 189 -5.56 -15.77 3.11
N LEU A 190 -6.25 -15.33 2.06
CA LEU A 190 -7.62 -15.77 1.76
C LEU A 190 -7.57 -17.12 1.02
N TRP A 191 -7.36 -18.20 1.77
CA TRP A 191 -7.22 -19.56 1.24
C TRP A 191 -8.41 -20.00 0.38
N SER A 192 -9.63 -19.54 0.70
CA SER A 192 -10.84 -19.76 -0.09
C SER A 192 -10.75 -19.27 -1.55
N THR A 193 -9.94 -18.23 -1.79
CA THR A 193 -9.75 -17.62 -3.12
C THR A 193 -8.70 -18.33 -3.97
N VAL A 194 -7.95 -19.28 -3.40
CA VAL A 194 -6.87 -19.95 -4.12
C VAL A 194 -7.43 -20.72 -5.32
N ARG A 195 -6.79 -20.54 -6.47
CA ARG A 195 -7.09 -21.22 -7.74
C ARG A 195 -5.80 -21.78 -8.31
N ILE A 196 -5.84 -23.00 -8.85
CA ILE A 196 -4.67 -23.63 -9.47
C ILE A 196 -5.09 -24.05 -10.88
N SER A 197 -4.41 -23.51 -11.88
CA SER A 197 -4.75 -23.71 -13.29
C SER A 197 -4.63 -25.18 -13.68
N GLY A 198 -5.70 -25.73 -14.23
CA GLY A 198 -5.78 -27.13 -14.63
C GLY A 198 -6.23 -28.10 -13.54
N LEU A 199 -6.63 -27.62 -12.35
CA LEU A 199 -7.31 -28.43 -11.35
C LEU A 199 -8.82 -28.14 -11.37
N ASP A 200 -9.63 -29.20 -11.28
CA ASP A 200 -11.06 -29.05 -11.03
C ASP A 200 -11.35 -28.59 -9.59
N VAL A 201 -12.62 -28.39 -9.26
CA VAL A 201 -13.04 -27.90 -7.93
C VAL A 201 -12.61 -28.85 -6.80
N ALA A 202 -12.76 -30.16 -6.98
CA ALA A 202 -12.48 -31.16 -5.96
C ALA A 202 -10.97 -31.36 -5.78
N GLU A 203 -10.21 -31.39 -6.88
CA GLU A 203 -8.75 -31.43 -6.88
C GLU A 203 -8.16 -30.20 -6.20
N ARG A 204 -8.67 -29.02 -6.53
CA ARG A 204 -8.29 -27.76 -5.90
C ARG A 204 -8.54 -27.77 -4.40
N GLN A 205 -9.72 -28.22 -3.96
CA GLN A 205 -10.04 -28.30 -2.54
C GLN A 205 -9.08 -29.24 -1.79
N ARG A 206 -8.78 -30.42 -2.36
CA ARG A 206 -7.78 -31.34 -1.79
C ARG A 206 -6.39 -30.73 -1.73
N ALA A 207 -5.96 -30.04 -2.79
CA ALA A 207 -4.66 -29.39 -2.86
C ALA A 207 -4.54 -28.28 -1.79
N VAL A 208 -5.55 -27.41 -1.68
CA VAL A 208 -5.59 -26.34 -0.66
C VAL A 208 -5.61 -26.94 0.75
N ALA A 209 -6.43 -27.96 1.02
CA ALA A 209 -6.46 -28.62 2.33
C ALA A 209 -5.09 -29.19 2.73
N ARG A 210 -4.38 -29.84 1.78
CA ARG A 210 -3.02 -30.36 2.00
C ARG A 210 -2.00 -29.25 2.26
N LEU A 211 -2.05 -28.16 1.49
CA LEU A 211 -1.14 -27.02 1.65
C LEU A 211 -1.36 -26.29 2.98
N ARG A 212 -2.63 -26.17 3.38
CA ARG A 212 -3.03 -25.51 4.62
C ARG A 212 -2.74 -26.37 5.85
N GLY A 213 -2.79 -27.70 5.71
CA GLY A 213 -2.43 -28.65 6.76
C GLY A 213 -3.39 -28.63 7.96
N GLY A 214 -4.68 -28.33 7.74
CA GLY A 214 -5.68 -28.21 8.80
C GLY A 214 -5.56 -26.95 9.68
N ARG A 215 -4.58 -26.07 9.41
CA ARG A 215 -4.40 -24.82 10.16
C ARG A 215 -5.54 -23.83 9.89
N THR A 216 -5.83 -23.01 10.88
CA THR A 216 -6.84 -21.94 10.79
C THR A 216 -6.16 -20.58 10.98
N LEU A 217 -6.82 -19.51 10.54
CA LEU A 217 -6.28 -18.16 10.73
C LEU A 217 -6.48 -17.60 12.14
N ALA A 218 -7.16 -18.34 13.02
CA ALA A 218 -7.36 -17.96 14.42
C ALA A 218 -6.03 -17.89 15.20
N THR A 219 -5.11 -18.82 14.94
CA THR A 219 -3.78 -18.89 15.60
C THR A 219 -2.67 -18.25 14.77
N PHE A 220 -2.96 -17.83 13.55
CA PHE A 220 -1.95 -17.39 12.60
C PHE A 220 -1.08 -16.22 13.08
N PRO A 221 -1.60 -15.17 13.76
CA PRO A 221 -0.73 -14.12 14.31
C PRO A 221 0.29 -14.64 15.33
N ALA A 222 -0.10 -15.60 16.17
CA ALA A 222 0.81 -16.23 17.14
C ALA A 222 1.85 -17.12 16.45
N GLU A 223 1.46 -17.81 15.36
CA GLU A 223 2.38 -18.58 14.51
C GLU A 223 3.42 -17.66 13.85
N VAL A 224 3.00 -16.53 13.28
CA VAL A 224 3.89 -15.52 12.69
C VAL A 224 4.83 -14.94 13.74
N ALA A 225 4.33 -14.61 14.94
CA ALA A 225 5.16 -14.10 16.03
C ALA A 225 6.23 -15.11 16.46
N ARG A 226 5.86 -16.39 16.64
CA ARG A 226 6.81 -17.45 17.00
C ARG A 226 7.83 -17.69 15.88
N ALA A 227 7.38 -17.75 14.63
CA ALA A 227 8.27 -17.86 13.47
C ALA A 227 9.32 -16.75 13.45
N LYS A 228 8.94 -15.49 13.70
CA LYS A 228 9.88 -14.38 13.81
C LYS A 228 10.90 -14.56 14.94
N GLN A 229 10.47 -15.06 16.10
CA GLN A 229 11.37 -15.34 17.22
C GLN A 229 12.38 -16.45 16.88
N ASP A 230 11.92 -17.56 16.32
CA ASP A 230 12.78 -18.67 15.88
C ASP A 230 13.82 -18.19 14.86
N LEU A 231 13.38 -17.33 13.94
CA LEU A 231 14.24 -16.72 12.93
C LEU A 231 15.30 -15.80 13.51
N LEU A 232 14.99 -14.98 14.53
CA LEU A 232 16.01 -14.16 15.21
C LEU A 232 17.05 -15.03 15.89
N ALA A 233 16.60 -16.12 16.55
CA ALA A 233 17.50 -17.03 17.24
C ALA A 233 18.49 -17.69 16.27
N VAL A 234 18.02 -18.12 15.10
CA VAL A 234 18.89 -18.72 14.06
C VAL A 234 19.76 -17.65 13.38
N ALA A 235 19.18 -16.50 13.02
CA ALA A 235 19.90 -15.44 12.32
C ALA A 235 21.02 -14.80 13.17
N ALA A 236 20.95 -14.90 14.50
CA ALA A 236 22.01 -14.45 15.39
C ALA A 236 23.36 -15.17 15.16
N THR A 237 23.33 -16.41 14.62
CA THR A 237 24.52 -17.20 14.33
C THR A 237 24.71 -17.45 12.84
N ASP A 238 23.63 -17.69 12.10
CA ASP A 238 23.66 -17.96 10.67
C ASP A 238 22.39 -17.45 9.97
N ILE A 239 22.55 -16.33 9.26
CA ILE A 239 21.46 -15.72 8.51
C ILE A 239 21.02 -16.58 7.32
N ALA A 240 21.92 -17.34 6.70
CA ALA A 240 21.58 -18.22 5.59
C ALA A 240 20.74 -19.41 6.08
N ALA A 241 21.09 -19.96 7.24
CA ALA A 241 20.28 -20.99 7.90
C ALA A 241 18.87 -20.47 8.24
N ALA A 242 18.73 -19.20 8.61
CA ALA A 242 17.43 -18.59 8.86
C ALA A 242 16.56 -18.57 7.58
N PHE A 243 17.12 -18.22 6.42
CA PHE A 243 16.40 -18.31 5.15
C PHE A 243 16.04 -19.75 4.75
N ALA A 244 16.95 -20.71 4.99
CA ALA A 244 16.69 -22.12 4.73
C ALA A 244 15.58 -22.68 5.64
N LEU A 245 15.50 -22.22 6.90
CA LEU A 245 14.43 -22.60 7.83
C LEU A 245 13.06 -22.17 7.30
N ILE A 246 12.95 -20.98 6.72
CA ILE A 246 11.70 -20.48 6.13
C ILE A 246 11.17 -21.46 5.07
N ASP A 247 12.05 -22.04 4.25
CA ASP A 247 11.61 -22.93 3.16
C ASP A 247 10.90 -24.20 3.66
N THR A 248 11.13 -24.60 4.92
CA THR A 248 10.47 -25.74 5.57
C THR A 248 9.04 -25.45 6.01
N TRP A 249 8.64 -24.18 6.04
CA TRP A 249 7.35 -23.76 6.57
C TRP A 249 6.22 -23.78 5.55
N PRO A 250 4.96 -23.77 6.02
CA PRO A 250 3.83 -23.66 5.12
C PRO A 250 3.81 -22.32 4.35
N PRO A 251 3.20 -22.29 3.15
CA PRO A 251 3.37 -21.20 2.20
C PRO A 251 2.84 -19.84 2.67
N ASP A 252 1.78 -19.80 3.48
CA ASP A 252 1.28 -18.57 4.09
C ASP A 252 2.29 -17.97 5.08
N LEU A 253 2.88 -18.80 5.94
CA LEU A 253 3.90 -18.37 6.90
C LEU A 253 5.16 -17.88 6.19
N ARG A 254 5.58 -18.57 5.12
CA ARG A 254 6.71 -18.14 4.27
C ARG A 254 6.47 -16.78 3.65
N ALA A 255 5.25 -16.53 3.16
CA ALA A 255 4.91 -15.29 2.48
C ALA A 255 5.05 -14.05 3.38
N LEU A 256 4.82 -14.20 4.69
CA LEU A 256 4.99 -13.12 5.68
C LEU A 256 6.40 -13.11 6.28
N ALA A 257 6.98 -14.26 6.57
CA ALA A 257 8.27 -14.36 7.26
C ALA A 257 9.45 -13.97 6.38
N ARG A 258 9.45 -14.35 5.09
CA ARG A 258 10.58 -14.10 4.18
C ARG A 258 10.84 -12.61 3.93
N PRO A 259 9.82 -11.76 3.64
CA PRO A 259 10.03 -10.32 3.51
C PRO A 259 10.53 -9.70 4.81
N TRP A 260 9.98 -10.12 5.95
CA TRP A 260 10.41 -9.64 7.25
C TRP A 260 11.87 -9.98 7.53
N MET A 261 12.30 -11.23 7.27
CA MET A 261 13.69 -11.66 7.40
C MET A 261 14.61 -10.90 6.43
N THR A 262 14.14 -10.61 5.22
CA THR A 262 14.87 -9.74 4.27
C THR A 262 15.17 -8.39 4.89
N HIS A 263 14.21 -7.77 5.57
CA HIS A 263 14.46 -6.53 6.30
C HIS A 263 15.44 -6.70 7.46
N GLN A 264 15.36 -7.81 8.22
CA GLN A 264 16.31 -8.08 9.30
C GLN A 264 17.75 -8.30 8.81
N SER A 265 17.93 -8.72 7.55
CA SER A 265 19.26 -8.86 6.95
C SER A 265 19.95 -7.53 6.60
N GLY A 266 19.26 -6.40 6.77
CA GLY A 266 19.73 -5.08 6.32
C GLY A 266 19.39 -4.78 4.86
N ALA A 267 18.92 -5.77 4.10
CA ALA A 267 18.37 -5.55 2.76
C ALA A 267 17.01 -4.85 2.80
N LYS A 268 16.68 -4.16 1.71
CA LYS A 268 15.35 -3.57 1.47
C LYS A 268 14.63 -4.35 0.38
N THR A 269 13.31 -4.36 0.44
CA THR A 269 12.46 -5.06 -0.54
C THR A 269 12.15 -4.20 -1.79
N ALA A 270 13.08 -3.32 -2.19
CA ALA A 270 12.85 -2.30 -3.23
C ALA A 270 12.44 -2.90 -4.58
N THR A 271 13.15 -3.94 -5.05
CA THR A 271 12.85 -4.62 -6.32
C THR A 271 11.49 -5.29 -6.33
N GLY A 272 11.13 -5.97 -5.23
CA GLY A 272 9.83 -6.63 -5.13
C GLY A 272 8.68 -5.62 -5.09
N THR A 273 8.82 -4.56 -4.31
CA THR A 273 7.83 -3.48 -4.20
C THR A 273 7.68 -2.72 -5.52
N ALA A 274 8.79 -2.39 -6.19
CA ALA A 274 8.74 -1.74 -7.49
C ALA A 274 8.08 -2.64 -8.54
N SER A 275 8.46 -3.92 -8.64
CA SER A 275 7.86 -4.85 -9.61
C SER A 275 6.35 -4.99 -9.39
N ALA A 276 5.88 -5.12 -8.13
CA ALA A 276 4.44 -5.16 -7.85
C ALA A 276 3.74 -3.84 -8.19
N THR A 277 4.41 -2.70 -8.01
CA THR A 277 3.89 -1.39 -8.40
C THR A 277 3.78 -1.28 -9.92
N ILE A 278 4.80 -1.71 -10.66
CA ILE A 278 4.78 -1.74 -12.13
C ILE A 278 3.64 -2.63 -12.64
N ASP A 279 3.40 -3.79 -12.03
CA ASP A 279 2.27 -4.65 -12.42
C ASP A 279 0.91 -3.91 -12.32
N LEU A 280 0.73 -3.05 -11.31
CA LEU A 280 -0.46 -2.19 -11.20
C LEU A 280 -0.46 -1.06 -12.23
N LEU A 281 0.70 -0.46 -12.51
CA LEU A 281 0.81 0.62 -13.49
C LEU A 281 0.52 0.12 -14.91
N GLU A 282 1.10 -1.00 -15.32
CA GLU A 282 0.81 -1.63 -16.62
C GLU A 282 -0.69 -1.89 -16.77
N THR A 283 -1.37 -2.31 -15.69
CA THR A 283 -2.83 -2.49 -15.69
C THR A 283 -3.59 -1.19 -15.99
N ILE A 284 -3.24 -0.12 -15.27
CA ILE A 284 -3.89 1.19 -15.40
C ILE A 284 -3.63 1.76 -16.81
N LEU A 285 -2.40 1.61 -17.31
CA LEU A 285 -1.95 2.15 -18.60
C LEU A 285 -2.48 1.36 -19.81
N ASP A 286 -2.67 0.04 -19.68
CA ASP A 286 -3.10 -0.86 -20.75
C ASP A 286 -4.58 -0.68 -21.16
N GLY A 287 -5.37 0.08 -20.41
CA GLY A 287 -6.78 0.29 -20.74
C GLY A 287 -7.71 -0.86 -20.33
N ARG A 288 -7.23 -1.84 -19.56
CA ARG A 288 -7.98 -3.07 -19.22
C ARG A 288 -8.33 -3.13 -17.74
N ASP A 289 -9.51 -3.65 -17.47
CA ASP A 289 -9.93 -4.01 -16.12
C ASP A 289 -9.33 -5.37 -15.73
N ILE A 290 -8.64 -5.44 -14.60
CA ILE A 290 -8.21 -6.70 -14.01
C ILE A 290 -8.58 -6.77 -12.52
N VAL A 291 -8.50 -7.97 -11.95
CA VAL A 291 -8.66 -8.16 -10.52
C VAL A 291 -7.30 -8.19 -9.82
N VAL A 292 -7.08 -7.23 -8.93
CA VAL A 292 -5.91 -7.14 -8.05
C VAL A 292 -6.37 -7.15 -6.59
N ALA A 293 -5.46 -7.34 -5.65
CA ALA A 293 -5.72 -6.98 -4.25
C ALA A 293 -5.08 -5.63 -3.98
N GLY A 294 -5.80 -4.70 -3.35
CA GLY A 294 -5.27 -3.39 -3.00
C GLY A 294 -5.85 -2.87 -1.71
N GLN A 295 -5.10 -2.01 -1.02
CA GLN A 295 -5.65 -1.20 0.06
C GLN A 295 -6.52 -0.11 -0.57
N VAL A 296 -7.81 -0.13 -0.29
CA VAL A 296 -8.77 0.85 -0.80
C VAL A 296 -9.63 1.39 0.33
N ALA A 297 -10.08 2.63 0.21
CA ALA A 297 -11.03 3.23 1.15
C ALA A 297 -12.47 2.80 0.80
N LEU A 298 -13.12 2.13 1.74
CA LEU A 298 -14.46 1.55 1.61
C LEU A 298 -15.51 2.39 2.34
N GLU A 299 -16.71 2.38 1.78
CA GLU A 299 -17.95 2.96 2.32
C GLU A 299 -19.05 1.89 2.47
N GLY A 300 -18.67 0.65 2.73
CA GLY A 300 -19.58 -0.48 2.91
C GLY A 300 -19.62 -1.47 1.73
N GLU A 301 -18.72 -1.37 0.75
CA GLU A 301 -18.66 -2.32 -0.38
C GLU A 301 -18.22 -3.73 0.02
N ALA A 302 -17.55 -3.87 1.16
CA ALA A 302 -17.17 -5.15 1.75
C ALA A 302 -17.91 -5.36 3.06
N THR A 303 -18.37 -6.60 3.31
CA THR A 303 -18.89 -7.02 4.61
C THR A 303 -17.94 -8.03 5.22
N VAL A 304 -17.48 -7.78 6.44
CA VAL A 304 -16.54 -8.65 7.16
C VAL A 304 -16.97 -8.71 8.62
N GLY A 305 -16.98 -9.89 9.23
CA GLY A 305 -17.49 -10.06 10.60
C GLY A 305 -18.96 -9.71 10.75
N GLY A 306 -19.74 -9.86 9.67
CA GLY A 306 -21.16 -9.51 9.61
C GLY A 306 -21.46 -8.02 9.55
N SER A 307 -20.46 -7.15 9.39
CA SER A 307 -20.65 -5.69 9.34
C SER A 307 -20.05 -5.09 8.07
N PRO A 308 -20.70 -4.10 7.43
CA PRO A 308 -20.09 -3.32 6.35
C PRO A 308 -18.82 -2.61 6.84
N VAL A 309 -17.77 -2.64 6.02
CA VAL A 309 -16.49 -2.02 6.34
C VAL A 309 -16.49 -0.57 5.85
N HIS A 310 -16.23 0.36 6.76
CA HIS A 310 -15.97 1.76 6.48
C HIS A 310 -14.52 2.11 6.84
N GLY A 311 -13.77 2.65 5.89
CA GLY A 311 -12.34 2.93 6.05
C GLY A 311 -11.46 2.06 5.15
N VAL A 312 -10.15 2.03 5.41
CA VAL A 312 -9.20 1.35 4.52
C VAL A 312 -9.10 -0.14 4.84
N LEU A 313 -9.17 -0.97 3.81
CA LEU A 313 -8.92 -2.41 3.92
C LEU A 313 -8.25 -2.95 2.65
N GLY A 314 -7.29 -3.87 2.82
CA GLY A 314 -6.79 -4.68 1.72
C GLY A 314 -7.84 -5.69 1.28
N VAL A 315 -8.36 -5.55 0.06
CA VAL A 315 -9.36 -6.46 -0.52
C VAL A 315 -9.14 -6.67 -2.01
N PRO A 316 -9.63 -7.76 -2.61
CA PRO A 316 -9.67 -7.91 -4.06
C PRO A 316 -10.58 -6.85 -4.67
N VAL A 317 -10.09 -6.12 -5.67
CA VAL A 317 -10.83 -5.08 -6.40
C VAL A 317 -10.64 -5.22 -7.91
N VAL A 318 -11.60 -4.71 -8.67
CA VAL A 318 -11.42 -4.44 -10.10
C VAL A 318 -10.68 -3.11 -10.23
N LEU A 319 -9.49 -3.13 -10.86
CA LEU A 319 -8.66 -1.97 -11.16
C LEU A 319 -8.61 -1.77 -12.67
N GLY A 320 -8.77 -0.51 -13.10
CA GLY A 320 -8.64 -0.09 -14.48
C GLY A 320 -8.06 1.32 -14.60
N PRO A 321 -8.17 1.96 -15.78
CA PRO A 321 -7.56 3.26 -16.09
C PRO A 321 -7.99 4.42 -15.20
N GLU A 322 -9.24 4.38 -14.72
CA GLU A 322 -9.85 5.43 -13.89
C GLU A 322 -9.73 5.12 -12.38
N GLY A 323 -8.93 4.11 -12.02
CA GLY A 323 -8.80 3.60 -10.66
C GLY A 323 -9.63 2.35 -10.40
N TRP A 324 -9.99 2.10 -9.14
CA TRP A 324 -10.72 0.89 -8.77
C TRP A 324 -12.23 1.13 -8.75
N THR A 325 -13.01 0.15 -9.21
CA THR A 325 -14.47 0.33 -9.43
C THR A 325 -15.34 -0.55 -8.56
N ARG A 326 -14.88 -1.76 -8.20
CA ARG A 326 -15.68 -2.77 -7.50
C ARG A 326 -14.83 -3.59 -6.55
N VAL A 327 -15.38 -3.93 -5.38
CA VAL A 327 -14.81 -4.93 -4.48
C VAL A 327 -15.32 -6.31 -4.87
N LEU A 328 -14.42 -7.30 -4.88
CA LEU A 328 -14.70 -8.70 -5.17
C LEU A 328 -14.38 -9.56 -3.94
N LEU A 329 -15.21 -9.41 -2.92
CA LEU A 329 -15.11 -10.19 -1.69
C LEU A 329 -16.41 -10.99 -1.50
N ASP A 330 -16.37 -12.25 -1.92
CA ASP A 330 -17.44 -13.21 -1.64
C ASP A 330 -17.49 -13.54 -0.13
N PRO A 331 -18.60 -14.10 0.38
CA PRO A 331 -18.67 -14.59 1.76
C PRO A 331 -17.49 -15.53 2.08
N LEU A 332 -16.68 -15.14 3.06
CA LEU A 332 -15.48 -15.85 3.45
C LEU A 332 -15.79 -17.00 4.44
N PRO A 333 -14.97 -18.06 4.48
CA PRO A 333 -14.98 -19.00 5.60
C PRO A 333 -14.81 -18.28 6.94
N ALA A 334 -15.42 -18.81 7.99
CA ALA A 334 -15.53 -18.13 9.29
C ALA A 334 -14.19 -17.65 9.88
N ASP A 335 -13.09 -18.39 9.66
CA ASP A 335 -11.79 -18.01 10.20
C ASP A 335 -11.06 -16.94 9.36
N GLU A 336 -11.26 -16.94 8.04
CA GLU A 336 -10.83 -15.87 7.13
C GLU A 336 -11.61 -14.58 7.42
N ASP A 337 -12.93 -14.68 7.58
CA ASP A 337 -13.81 -13.56 7.93
C ASP A 337 -13.42 -12.94 9.27
N ALA A 338 -13.28 -13.76 10.32
CA ALA A 338 -12.91 -13.27 11.65
C ALA A 338 -11.52 -12.61 11.66
N ARG A 339 -10.54 -13.17 10.95
CA ARG A 339 -9.19 -12.58 10.88
C ARG A 339 -9.20 -11.26 10.11
N LEU A 340 -9.95 -11.19 9.02
CA LEU A 340 -10.09 -9.96 8.23
C LEU A 340 -10.83 -8.87 9.00
N ALA A 341 -11.82 -9.22 9.83
CA ALA A 341 -12.51 -8.27 10.71
C ALA A 341 -11.55 -7.65 11.73
N VAL A 342 -10.68 -8.46 12.34
CA VAL A 342 -9.66 -7.95 13.28
C VAL A 342 -8.67 -7.04 12.54
N ALA A 343 -8.22 -7.42 11.34
CA ALA A 343 -7.34 -6.58 10.54
C ALA A 343 -7.98 -5.23 10.20
N ALA A 344 -9.25 -5.22 9.81
CA ALA A 344 -10.01 -3.99 9.54
C ALA A 344 -10.07 -3.09 10.77
N ALA A 345 -10.33 -3.64 11.96
CA ALA A 345 -10.33 -2.90 13.21
C ALA A 345 -8.95 -2.33 13.57
N THR A 346 -7.86 -3.11 13.39
CA THR A 346 -6.49 -2.63 13.60
C THR A 346 -6.16 -1.44 12.68
N ILE A 347 -6.50 -1.56 11.40
CA ILE A 347 -6.24 -0.50 10.42
C ILE A 347 -7.01 0.76 10.80
N ALA A 348 -8.31 0.64 11.08
CA ALA A 348 -9.15 1.76 11.47
C ALA A 348 -8.59 2.49 12.70
N ALA A 349 -8.19 1.75 13.74
CA ALA A 349 -7.59 2.32 14.95
C ALA A 349 -6.25 3.03 14.66
N GLY A 350 -5.43 2.47 13.76
CA GLY A 350 -4.14 3.06 13.37
C GLY A 350 -4.26 4.32 12.52
N SER A 351 -5.30 4.41 11.67
CA SER A 351 -5.52 5.56 10.79
C SER A 351 -6.35 6.68 11.41
N ALA A 352 -7.24 6.36 12.37
CA ALA A 352 -8.19 7.32 12.95
C ALA A 352 -7.57 8.66 13.41
N PRO A 353 -6.40 8.70 14.09
CA PRO A 353 -5.82 9.97 14.54
C PRO A 353 -5.43 10.93 13.41
N TRP A 354 -5.35 10.44 12.17
CA TRP A 354 -4.81 11.15 11.02
C TRP A 354 -5.86 11.48 9.97
N THR A 355 -7.08 10.97 10.14
CA THR A 355 -8.22 11.18 9.25
C THR A 355 -9.24 12.11 9.89
N THR A 356 -10.04 12.78 9.06
CA THR A 356 -11.15 13.64 9.49
C THR A 356 -12.18 12.88 10.33
N ALA A 357 -12.30 11.57 10.16
CA ALA A 357 -13.17 10.70 10.97
C ALA A 357 -12.72 10.56 12.44
N GLY A 358 -11.44 10.79 12.78
CA GLY A 358 -10.94 10.80 14.16
C GLY A 358 -10.59 12.18 14.70
N ALA A 359 -10.58 13.22 13.86
CA ALA A 359 -10.65 14.59 14.31
C ALA A 359 -12.09 14.85 14.79
N ALA A 360 -12.35 14.67 16.09
CA ALA A 360 -13.57 15.18 16.70
C ALA A 360 -13.81 16.61 16.18
N ALA A 361 -15.01 16.84 15.62
CA ALA A 361 -15.43 18.16 15.18
C ALA A 361 -15.01 19.19 16.24
N PRO A 362 -14.39 20.33 15.88
CA PRO A 362 -14.15 21.37 16.86
C PRO A 362 -15.49 21.66 17.51
N ALA A 363 -15.54 21.53 18.84
CA ALA A 363 -16.73 21.82 19.62
C ALA A 363 -17.33 23.12 19.08
N ALA A 364 -18.59 23.06 18.64
CA ALA A 364 -19.29 24.20 18.07
C ALA A 364 -19.00 25.42 18.94
N ALA A 365 -18.41 26.46 18.34
CA ALA A 365 -18.19 27.72 19.03
C ALA A 365 -19.52 28.12 19.68
N PRO A 366 -19.53 28.56 20.96
CA PRO A 366 -20.76 28.97 21.61
C PRO A 366 -21.41 30.04 20.73
N THR A 367 -22.67 29.79 20.36
CA THR A 367 -23.51 30.76 19.66
C THR A 367 -23.42 32.09 20.39
N PRO A 368 -23.10 33.21 19.70
CA PRO A 368 -23.07 34.50 20.36
C PRO A 368 -24.47 34.81 20.91
N ASP A 369 -24.52 35.26 22.16
CA ASP A 369 -25.76 35.70 22.79
C ASP A 369 -26.46 36.76 21.92
N PRO A 370 -27.81 36.74 21.86
CA PRO A 370 -28.54 37.74 21.11
C PRO A 370 -28.24 39.14 21.66
N PRO A 371 -28.19 40.17 20.79
CA PRO A 371 -27.84 41.51 21.20
C PRO A 371 -28.83 42.04 22.25
N ALA A 372 -28.28 42.60 23.33
CA ALA A 372 -29.05 43.22 24.40
C ALA A 372 -29.97 44.31 23.83
N THR A 373 -31.27 44.17 24.06
CA THR A 373 -32.28 45.16 23.72
C THR A 373 -31.97 46.46 24.45
N ALA A 374 -31.69 47.52 23.69
CA ALA A 374 -31.54 48.88 24.21
C ALA A 374 -32.89 49.33 24.81
N ALA A 375 -32.88 49.64 26.11
CA ALA A 375 -34.01 50.27 26.79
C ALA A 375 -34.18 51.71 26.28
N ALA A 376 -35.40 52.04 25.86
CA ALA A 376 -35.81 53.39 25.48
C ALA A 376 -35.84 54.32 26.70
N PRO A 377 -35.62 55.65 26.53
CA PRO A 377 -35.49 56.58 27.63
C PRO A 377 -36.84 56.90 28.29
N GLU A 378 -36.91 56.80 29.61
CA GLU A 378 -38.05 57.28 30.40
C GLU A 378 -38.09 58.81 30.43
N VAL A 379 -39.26 59.34 30.07
CA VAL A 379 -39.64 60.74 30.14
C VAL A 379 -40.13 61.02 31.56
N HIS A 380 -39.45 61.91 32.29
CA HIS A 380 -39.99 62.50 33.52
C HIS A 380 -40.40 63.96 33.30
N ARG A 381 -41.66 64.24 33.64
CA ARG A 381 -42.18 65.57 33.99
C ARG A 381 -41.64 66.03 35.33
#